data_AF-A0A2T4WYK1-F1
#
_entry.id   AF-A0A2T4WYK1-F1
#
_cell.length_a   1.000
_cell.length_b   1.000
_cell.length_c   1.000
_cell.angle_alpha   90.00
_cell.angle_beta   90.00
_cell.angle_gamma   90.00
#
_symmetry.space_group_name_H-M   'P 1'
#
loop_
_entity.id
_entity.type
_entity.pdbx_description
1 polymer ?
#
loop_
_entity_poly.entity_id
_entity_poly.type
_entity_poly.pdbx_seq_one_letter_code
_entity_poly.pdbx_strand_id
1 'polypeptide(L)'
;MGFGGSGSMNVVLRNNKKLLSKREKFKKTLGGYVEGKKTEYDFPKAQRHMLKRIKERMIYDNGQILKRRIIAFIAVSIILITGIIYIL
;
A
#
# COMPACT_ATOMS: atom_id res chain seq x y z
N MET A 1 -30.55 8.04 13.82
CA MET A 1 -30.30 8.09 12.36
C MET A 1 -29.14 7.16 12.03
N GLY A 2 -29.43 5.90 11.66
CA GLY A 2 -28.42 4.86 11.47
C GLY A 2 -28.74 4.01 10.24
N PHE A 3 -28.65 4.61 9.05
CA PHE A 3 -28.91 3.91 7.78
C PHE A 3 -27.88 4.26 6.69
N GLY A 4 -26.70 4.79 7.05
CA GLY A 4 -25.64 5.13 6.07
C GLY A 4 -24.76 3.95 5.65
N GLY A 5 -24.60 2.94 6.51
CA GLY A 5 -23.67 1.82 6.27
C GLY A 5 -24.20 0.73 5.34
N SER A 6 -25.51 0.48 5.34
CA SER A 6 -26.11 -0.56 4.49
C SER A 6 -26.16 -0.13 3.02
N GLY A 7 -26.46 1.14 2.75
CA GLY A 7 -26.47 1.69 1.39
C GLY A 7 -25.09 1.66 0.72
N SER A 8 -24.05 2.08 1.43
CA SER A 8 -22.68 2.10 0.92
C SER A 8 -22.15 0.68 0.66
N MET A 9 -22.41 -0.27 1.55
CA MET A 9 -22.05 -1.67 1.35
C MET A 9 -22.74 -2.28 0.13
N ASN A 10 -24.02 -1.98 -0.08
CA ASN A 10 -24.78 -2.49 -1.23
C ASN A 10 -24.27 -1.91 -2.57
N VAL A 11 -23.83 -0.64 -2.57
CA VAL A 11 -23.19 -0.01 -3.73
C VAL A 11 -21.84 -0.65 -4.04
N VAL A 12 -21.01 -0.91 -3.02
CA VAL A 12 -19.72 -1.59 -3.19
C VAL A 12 -19.91 -3.01 -3.75
N LEU A 13 -20.84 -3.78 -3.19
CA LEU A 13 -21.18 -5.13 -3.68
C LEU A 13 -21.67 -5.12 -5.14
N ARG A 14 -22.55 -4.17 -5.51
CA ARG A 14 -23.05 -4.04 -6.88
C ARG A 14 -21.94 -3.63 -7.85
N ASN A 15 -21.06 -2.72 -7.46
CA ASN A 15 -19.93 -2.30 -8.29
C ASN A 15 -18.93 -3.44 -8.50
N ASN A 16 -18.61 -4.20 -7.44
CA ASN A 16 -17.73 -5.36 -7.55
C ASN A 16 -18.33 -6.46 -8.45
N LYS A 17 -19.64 -6.72 -8.36
CA LYS A 17 -20.33 -7.66 -9.27
C LYS A 17 -20.23 -7.22 -10.73
N LYS A 18 -20.34 -5.92 -11.03
CA LYS A 18 -20.18 -5.38 -12.40
C LYS A 18 -18.74 -5.49 -12.93
N LEU A 19 -17.75 -5.58 -12.04
CA LEU A 19 -16.34 -5.77 -12.44
C LEU A 19 -16.02 -7.23 -12.80
N LEU A 20 -16.78 -8.20 -12.31
CA LEU A 20 -16.60 -9.62 -12.63
C LEU A 20 -16.76 -9.89 -14.14
N SER A 21 -17.72 -9.26 -14.81
CA SER A 21 -17.91 -9.43 -16.26
C SER A 21 -16.81 -8.78 -17.10
N LYS A 22 -16.09 -7.80 -16.53
CA LYS A 22 -14.93 -7.17 -17.19
C LYS A 22 -13.65 -8.00 -17.05
N ARG A 23 -13.61 -8.99 -16.13
CA ARG A 23 -12.47 -9.89 -15.92
C ARG A 23 -12.17 -10.76 -17.15
N GLU A 24 -13.17 -11.12 -17.94
CA GLU A 24 -13.00 -11.91 -19.17
C GLU A 24 -12.09 -11.21 -20.20
N LYS A 25 -12.16 -9.88 -20.29
CA LYS A 25 -11.28 -9.09 -21.18
C LYS A 25 -9.82 -9.12 -20.73
N PHE A 26 -9.59 -9.32 -19.43
CA PHE A 26 -8.25 -9.41 -18.84
C PHE A 26 -7.71 -10.84 -18.77
N LYS A 27 -8.53 -11.88 -19.01
CA LYS A 27 -8.06 -13.27 -19.09
C LYS A 27 -7.04 -13.50 -20.21
N LYS A 28 -7.08 -12.70 -21.28
CA LYS A 28 -6.19 -12.80 -22.44
C LYS A 28 -5.17 -11.66 -22.56
N THR A 29 -5.20 -10.67 -21.65
CA THR A 29 -4.17 -9.63 -21.61
C THR A 29 -2.93 -10.14 -20.89
N LEU A 30 -1.76 -9.80 -21.42
CA LEU A 30 -0.39 -10.28 -21.12
C LEU A 30 0.11 -10.05 -19.66
N GLY A 31 -0.78 -9.88 -18.68
CA GLY A 31 -0.45 -9.77 -17.27
C GLY A 31 -0.63 -11.07 -16.47
N GLY A 32 -0.79 -12.21 -17.15
CA GLY A 32 -0.88 -13.52 -16.52
C GLY A 32 0.48 -14.21 -16.54
N TYR A 33 1.00 -14.60 -15.37
CA TYR A 33 2.06 -15.60 -15.27
C TYR A 33 1.61 -16.85 -16.03
N VAL A 34 2.33 -17.20 -17.10
CA VAL A 34 2.15 -18.43 -17.85
C VAL A 34 3.14 -19.43 -17.24
N GLU A 35 2.64 -20.49 -16.61
CA GLU A 35 3.47 -21.58 -16.10
C GLU A 35 4.33 -22.13 -17.26
N GLY A 36 5.65 -22.00 -17.15
CA GLY A 36 6.61 -22.38 -18.19
C GLY A 36 7.19 -21.24 -19.06
N LYS A 37 6.64 -20.02 -19.01
CA LYS A 37 7.28 -18.84 -19.65
C LYS A 37 7.94 -17.95 -18.59
N LYS A 38 9.20 -18.23 -18.27
CA LYS A 38 10.05 -17.22 -17.63
C LYS A 38 10.36 -16.18 -18.70
N THR A 39 9.81 -14.97 -18.60
CA THR A 39 10.40 -13.83 -19.30
C THR A 39 11.83 -13.71 -18.79
N GLU A 40 12.78 -14.16 -19.61
CA GLU A 40 14.20 -14.10 -19.32
C GLU A 40 14.62 -12.64 -19.48
N TYR A 41 14.52 -11.91 -18.37
CA TYR A 41 15.02 -10.54 -18.33
C TYR A 41 16.54 -10.61 -18.23
N ASP A 42 17.22 -10.19 -19.31
CA ASP A 42 18.65 -9.95 -19.28
C ASP A 42 18.91 -8.66 -18.50
N PHE A 43 18.97 -8.80 -17.18
CA PHE A 43 19.38 -7.70 -16.32
C PHE A 43 20.91 -7.59 -16.37
N PRO A 44 21.46 -6.38 -16.56
CA PRO A 44 22.89 -6.20 -16.45
C PRO A 44 23.34 -6.65 -15.05
N LYS A 45 24.46 -7.38 -14.96
CA LYS A 45 25.04 -7.78 -13.68
C LYS A 45 25.17 -6.55 -12.78
N ALA A 46 24.44 -6.57 -11.66
CA ALA A 46 24.40 -5.46 -10.74
C ALA A 46 25.83 -5.12 -10.28
N GLN A 47 26.32 -3.94 -10.66
CA GLN A 47 27.64 -3.50 -10.25
C GLN A 47 27.63 -3.23 -8.73
N ARG A 48 28.70 -3.64 -8.02
CA ARG A 48 28.80 -3.52 -6.56
C ARG A 48 28.54 -2.10 -6.05
N HIS A 49 28.96 -1.09 -6.80
CA HIS A 49 28.74 0.32 -6.46
C HIS A 49 27.25 0.71 -6.53
N MET A 50 26.49 0.16 -7.48
CA MET A 50 25.04 0.41 -7.61
C MET A 50 24.29 -0.17 -6.41
N LEU A 51 24.62 -1.41 -6.03
CA LEU A 51 24.04 -2.08 -4.86
C LEU A 51 24.33 -1.29 -3.57
N LYS A 52 25.55 -0.80 -3.40
CA LYS A 52 25.94 0.02 -2.24
C LYS A 52 25.13 1.32 -2.18
N ARG A 53 24.98 2.00 -3.32
CA ARG A 53 24.22 3.26 -3.42
C ARG A 53 22.73 3.06 -3.12
N ILE A 54 22.15 1.96 -3.58
CA ILE A 54 20.74 1.61 -3.29
C ILE A 54 20.56 1.34 -1.79
N LYS A 55 21.48 0.59 -1.18
CA LYS A 55 21.45 0.29 0.26
C LYS A 55 21.53 1.58 1.09
N GLU A 56 22.47 2.47 0.77
CA GLU A 56 22.66 3.74 1.48
C GLU A 56 21.41 4.63 1.36
N ARG A 57 20.83 4.75 0.16
CA ARG A 57 19.58 5.48 -0.04
C ARG A 57 18.44 4.87 0.78
N MET A 58 18.28 3.55 0.75
CA MET A 58 17.22 2.87 1.49
C MET A 58 17.33 3.13 3.00
N ILE A 59 18.53 3.06 3.57
CA ILE A 59 18.76 3.34 4.99
C ILE A 59 18.41 4.79 5.34
N TYR A 60 18.81 5.73 4.48
CA TYR A 60 18.51 7.14 4.67
C TYR A 60 17.00 7.42 4.66
N ASP A 61 16.28 6.89 3.66
CA ASP A 61 14.84 7.06 3.51
C ASP A 61 14.07 6.41 4.68
N ASN A 62 14.46 5.19 5.09
CA ASN A 62 13.83 4.52 6.23
C ASN A 62 14.04 5.30 7.54
N GLY A 63 15.23 5.88 7.73
CA GLY A 63 15.51 6.75 8.88
C GLY A 63 14.59 7.96 8.94
N GLN A 64 14.29 8.58 7.79
CA GLN A 64 13.35 9.70 7.73
C GLN A 64 11.90 9.28 7.98
N ILE A 65 11.48 8.14 7.43
CA ILE A 65 10.13 7.60 7.65
C ILE A 65 9.92 7.29 9.14
N LEU A 66 10.89 6.64 9.79
CA LEU A 66 10.83 6.34 11.22
C LEU A 66 10.75 7.61 12.07
N LYS A 67 11.57 8.63 11.78
CA LYS A 67 11.53 9.92 12.48
C LYS A 67 10.15 10.59 12.36
N ARG A 68 9.61 10.67 11.14
CA ARG A 68 8.26 11.23 10.91
C ARG A 68 7.18 10.46 11.65
N ARG A 69 7.26 9.12 11.66
CA ARG A 69 6.30 8.26 12.36
C ARG A 69 6.35 8.45 13.87
N ILE A 70 7.54 8.57 14.46
CA ILE A 70 7.71 8.83 15.90
C ILE A 70 7.12 10.20 16.26
N ILE A 71 7.42 11.25 15.49
CA ILE A 71 6.88 12.60 15.74
C ILE A 71 5.35 12.59 15.67
N ALA A 72 4.77 11.96 14.65
CA ALA A 72 3.31 11.84 14.52
C ALA A 72 2.69 11.06 15.68
N PHE A 73 3.32 9.97 16.12
CA PHE A 73 2.86 9.18 17.26
C PHE A 73 2.85 9.99 18.57
N ILE A 74 3.92 10.76 18.83
CA ILE A 74 4.01 11.63 20.00
C ILE A 74 2.91 12.70 19.96
N ALA A 75 2.71 13.34 18.80
CA ALA A 75 1.68 14.37 18.65
C ALA A 75 0.27 13.83 18.93
N VAL A 76 -0.08 12.67 18.37
CA VAL A 76 -1.37 12.01 18.63
C VAL A 76 -1.51 11.61 20.10
N SER A 77 -0.44 11.11 20.72
CA SER A 77 -0.47 10.71 22.13
C SER A 77 -0.74 11.90 23.05
N ILE A 78 -0.12 13.06 22.79
CA ILE A 78 -0.36 14.29 23.56
C ILE A 78 -1.83 14.71 23.45
N ILE A 79 -2.39 14.71 22.22
CA ILE A 79 -3.80 15.08 21.98
C ILE A 79 -4.75 14.13 22.72
N LEU A 80 -4.46 12.83 22.72
CA LEU A 80 -5.27 11.84 23.44
C LEU A 80 -5.21 12.06 24.96
N ILE A 81 -4.02 12.28 25.51
CA ILE A 81 -3.84 12.51 26.95
C ILE A 81 -4.57 13.80 27.38
N THR A 82 -4.41 14.90 26.64
CA THR A 82 -5.10 16.15 26.97
C THR A 82 -6.61 16.03 26.85
N GLY A 83 -7.11 15.30 25.83
CA GLY A 83 -8.53 15.00 25.70
C GLY A 83 -9.09 14.19 26.86
N ILE A 84 -8.35 13.18 27.33
CA ILE A 84 -8.74 12.36 28.50
C ILE A 84 -8.76 13.21 29.77
N ILE A 85 -7.75 14.05 30.00
CA ILE A 85 -7.67 14.94 31.18
C ILE A 85 -8.83 15.94 31.20
N TYR A 86 -9.26 16.45 30.05
CA TYR A 86 -10.35 17.43 29.98
C TYR A 86 -11.73 16.80 30.24
N ILE A 87 -11.88 15.51 29.95
CA ILE A 87 -13.14 14.77 30.10
C ILE A 87 -13.28 14.18 31.52
N LEU A 88 -12.16 13.84 32.17
CA LEU A 88 -12.09 13.44 33.58
C LEU A 88 -12.26 14.65 34.51
#